data_AF-A0A250JLX3-F1
#
_entry.id   AF-A0A250JLX3-F1
#
_cell.length_a   1.000
_cell.length_b   1.000
_cell.length_c   1.000
_cell.angle_alpha   90.00
_cell.angle_beta   90.00
_cell.angle_gamma   90.00
#
_symmetry.space_group_name_H-M   'P 1'
#
loop_
_entity.id
_entity.type
_entity.pdbx_description
1 polymer ?
#
loop_
_entity_poly.entity_id
_entity_poly.type
_entity_poly.pdbx_seq_one_letter_code
_entity_poly.pdbx_strand_id
1 'polypeptide(L)'
;MAPLLDVLTRERLLKNRAAAAALLPRGEPPHVSLLRLCDAGLLEGGLSVGYGVRADELVGPLTTAMGGAARRFKVVDVRERPVLELHVMAGDVTERWEVEDLSSLVHNLNSLYRDAPDVRAVAELGEWEDALQLWCVDKRALPRLVRQPFFAPRNGRALMNPSGD
;
A
#
# COMPACT_ATOMS: atom_id res chain seq x y z
N MET A 1 -8.36 -2.51 -21.00
CA MET A 1 -6.90 -2.65 -20.80
C MET A 1 -6.09 -1.43 -21.21
N ALA A 2 -6.20 -0.89 -22.44
CA ALA A 2 -5.48 0.34 -22.83
C ALA A 2 -5.61 1.51 -21.82
N PRO A 3 -6.79 1.81 -21.23
CA PRO A 3 -6.92 2.90 -20.27
C PRO A 3 -6.10 2.69 -18.98
N LEU A 4 -5.95 1.44 -18.52
CA LEU A 4 -5.19 1.12 -17.31
C LEU A 4 -3.71 1.46 -17.51
N LEU A 5 -3.08 0.84 -18.51
CA LEU A 5 -1.66 1.03 -18.76
C LEU A 5 -1.33 2.49 -19.11
N ASP A 6 -2.22 3.19 -19.82
CA ASP A 6 -2.04 4.61 -20.15
C ASP A 6 -2.10 5.49 -18.91
N VAL A 7 -3.07 5.29 -18.02
CA VAL A 7 -3.14 6.03 -16.74
C VAL A 7 -1.91 5.73 -15.89
N LEU A 8 -1.57 4.45 -15.69
CA LEU A 8 -0.42 4.09 -14.86
C LEU A 8 0.90 4.62 -15.45
N THR A 9 1.06 4.63 -16.78
CA THR A 9 2.25 5.19 -17.42
C THR A 9 2.33 6.70 -17.22
N ARG A 10 1.22 7.42 -17.44
CA ARG A 10 1.16 8.88 -17.28
C ARG A 10 1.48 9.32 -15.85
N GLU A 11 1.00 8.56 -14.87
CA GLU A 11 1.24 8.82 -13.45
C GLU A 11 2.60 8.27 -12.96
N ARG A 12 3.42 7.67 -13.84
CA ARG A 12 4.71 7.04 -13.52
C ARG A 12 4.61 5.96 -12.43
N LEU A 13 3.56 5.15 -12.55
CA LEU A 13 3.17 4.12 -11.61
C LEU A 13 3.53 2.70 -12.09
N LEU A 14 4.15 2.58 -13.26
CA LEU A 14 4.67 1.34 -13.83
C LEU A 14 6.20 1.39 -13.93
N LYS A 15 6.85 0.32 -13.48
CA LYS A 15 8.29 0.12 -13.66
C LYS A 15 8.66 -0.15 -15.12
N ASN A 16 7.86 -0.97 -15.80
CA ASN A 16 8.10 -1.37 -17.18
C ASN A 16 6.79 -1.58 -17.94
N ARG A 17 6.48 -0.66 -18.86
CA ARG A 17 5.25 -0.70 -19.66
C ARG A 17 5.19 -1.89 -20.62
N ALA A 18 6.31 -2.26 -21.24
CA ALA A 18 6.33 -3.35 -22.21
C ALA A 18 6.09 -4.71 -21.53
N ALA A 19 6.74 -4.95 -20.39
CA ALA A 19 6.51 -6.14 -19.57
C ALA A 19 5.06 -6.19 -19.07
N ALA A 20 4.51 -5.07 -18.61
CA ALA A 20 3.12 -4.98 -18.19
C ALA A 20 2.16 -5.32 -19.34
N ALA A 21 2.37 -4.78 -20.54
CA ALA A 21 1.52 -5.06 -21.70
C ALA A 21 1.56 -6.54 -22.13
N ALA A 22 2.71 -7.20 -22.00
CA ALA A 22 2.86 -8.61 -22.32
C ALA A 22 2.15 -9.54 -21.30
N LEU A 23 2.04 -9.09 -20.04
CA LEU A 23 1.48 -9.89 -18.95
C LEU A 23 -0.05 -9.88 -18.92
N LEU A 24 -0.71 -8.82 -19.40
CA LEU A 24 -2.15 -8.64 -19.25
C LEU A 24 -2.96 -9.44 -20.29
N PRO A 25 -3.78 -10.42 -19.88
CA PRO A 25 -4.66 -11.16 -20.78
C PRO A 25 -5.73 -10.26 -21.40
N ARG A 26 -6.08 -10.50 -22.67
CA ARG A 26 -7.15 -9.76 -23.34
C ARG A 26 -8.50 -9.98 -22.65
N GLY A 27 -9.20 -8.88 -22.35
CA GLY A 27 -10.54 -8.93 -21.75
C GLY A 27 -10.56 -9.07 -20.23
N GLU A 28 -9.39 -9.15 -19.57
CA GLU A 28 -9.32 -9.19 -18.11
C GLU A 28 -9.89 -7.89 -17.50
N PRO A 29 -10.72 -7.97 -16.44
CA PRO A 29 -11.21 -6.81 -15.74
C PRO A 29 -10.06 -5.93 -15.23
N PRO A 30 -10.11 -4.59 -15.39
CA PRO A 30 -8.98 -3.72 -15.05
C PRO A 30 -8.50 -3.79 -13.59
N HIS A 31 -9.39 -4.06 -12.63
CA HIS A 31 -9.00 -4.22 -11.22
C HIS A 31 -8.21 -5.52 -11.00
N VAL A 32 -8.56 -6.61 -11.70
CA VAL A 32 -7.79 -7.87 -11.69
C VAL A 32 -6.42 -7.67 -12.32
N SER A 33 -6.37 -6.97 -13.46
CA SER A 33 -5.09 -6.60 -14.09
C SER A 33 -4.19 -5.78 -13.17
N LEU A 34 -4.74 -4.90 -12.32
CA LEU A 34 -3.96 -4.16 -11.34
C LEU A 34 -3.35 -5.09 -10.29
N LEU A 35 -4.11 -6.06 -9.76
CA LEU A 35 -3.61 -7.07 -8.81
C LEU A 35 -2.47 -7.90 -9.43
N ARG A 36 -2.66 -8.38 -10.68
CA ARG A 36 -1.64 -9.13 -11.42
C ARG A 36 -0.35 -8.33 -11.63
N LEU A 37 -0.46 -7.03 -11.93
CA LEU A 37 0.72 -6.16 -12.07
C LEU A 37 1.42 -5.92 -10.73
N CYS A 38 0.67 -5.86 -9.63
CA CYS A 38 1.23 -5.75 -8.29
C CYS A 38 2.04 -7.00 -7.93
N ASP A 39 1.42 -8.17 -8.10
CA ASP A 39 2.01 -9.46 -7.81
C ASP A 39 3.28 -9.72 -8.64
N ALA A 40 3.24 -9.40 -9.94
CA ALA A 40 4.41 -9.48 -10.82
C ALA A 40 5.50 -8.42 -10.52
N GLY A 41 5.32 -7.58 -9.49
CA GLY A 41 6.28 -6.57 -9.08
C GLY A 41 6.45 -5.43 -10.08
N LEU A 42 5.48 -5.21 -10.97
CA LEU A 42 5.56 -4.20 -12.05
C LEU A 42 5.00 -2.83 -11.65
N LEU A 43 4.26 -2.75 -10.54
CA LEU A 43 3.81 -1.47 -9.98
C LEU A 43 4.92 -0.80 -9.17
N GLU A 44 5.09 0.51 -9.38
CA GLU A 44 5.93 1.32 -8.52
C GLU A 44 5.33 1.39 -7.11
N GLY A 45 6.10 0.97 -6.10
CA GLY A 45 5.62 0.89 -4.71
C GLY A 45 4.59 -0.22 -4.46
N GLY A 46 4.39 -1.17 -5.38
CA GLY A 46 3.56 -2.36 -5.14
C GLY A 46 4.27 -3.39 -4.26
N LEU A 47 3.52 -4.04 -3.37
CA LEU A 47 3.98 -5.15 -2.53
C LEU A 47 2.95 -6.29 -2.58
N SER A 48 3.43 -7.51 -2.80
CA SER A 48 2.66 -8.74 -2.66
C SER A 48 3.04 -9.36 -1.31
N VAL A 49 2.09 -9.49 -0.40
CA VAL A 49 2.31 -9.96 0.98
C VAL A 49 1.63 -11.31 1.15
N GLY A 50 2.45 -12.37 1.29
CA GLY A 50 1.93 -13.72 1.50
C GLY A 50 1.15 -13.86 2.80
N TYR A 51 0.26 -14.85 2.85
CA TYR A 51 -0.45 -15.18 4.08
C TYR A 51 0.50 -15.55 5.22
N GLY A 52 0.16 -15.12 6.43
CA GLY A 52 0.92 -15.42 7.65
C GLY A 52 2.11 -14.50 7.93
N VAL A 53 2.43 -13.56 7.02
CA VAL A 53 3.39 -12.49 7.31
C VAL A 53 2.91 -11.65 8.48
N ARG A 54 3.77 -11.47 9.48
CA ARG A 54 3.44 -10.69 10.67
C ARG A 54 3.62 -9.19 10.41
N ALA A 55 2.93 -8.37 11.20
CA ALA A 55 3.02 -6.92 11.06
C ALA A 55 4.42 -6.36 11.34
N ASP A 56 5.14 -6.93 12.33
CA ASP A 56 6.53 -6.55 12.64
C ASP A 56 7.52 -6.91 11.53
N GLU A 57 7.21 -7.93 10.72
CA GLU A 57 8.00 -8.30 9.54
C GLU A 57 7.70 -7.37 8.35
N LEU A 58 6.42 -7.00 8.17
CA LEU A 58 5.97 -6.19 7.05
C LEU A 58 6.34 -4.71 7.18
N VAL A 59 6.44 -4.18 8.40
CA VAL A 59 6.56 -2.74 8.63
C VAL A 59 7.81 -2.12 7.99
N GLY A 60 8.94 -2.84 7.98
CA GLY A 60 10.19 -2.38 7.35
C GLY A 60 10.07 -2.25 5.83
N PRO A 61 9.71 -3.32 5.10
CA PRO A 61 9.43 -3.25 3.66
C PRO A 61 8.37 -2.20 3.30
N LEU A 62 7.30 -2.11 4.09
CA LEU A 62 6.19 -1.20 3.81
C LEU A 62 6.61 0.27 3.97
N THR A 63 7.27 0.63 5.08
CA THR A 63 7.77 1.99 5.32
C THR A 63 8.86 2.40 4.33
N THR A 64 9.67 1.44 3.86
CA THR A 64 10.62 1.65 2.76
C THR A 64 9.92 2.02 1.47
N ALA A 65 8.85 1.30 1.11
CA ALA A 65 8.05 1.55 -0.08
C ALA A 65 7.22 2.84 0.02
N MET A 66 6.75 3.20 1.23
CA MET A 66 6.10 4.48 1.49
C MET A 66 7.03 5.67 1.21
N GLY A 67 8.33 5.51 1.50
CA GLY A 67 9.35 6.52 1.21
C GLY A 67 9.31 7.73 2.14
N GLY A 68 10.03 8.79 1.76
CA GLY A 68 10.06 10.04 2.52
C GLY A 68 10.45 9.86 3.99
N ALA A 69 9.77 10.57 4.88
CA ALA A 69 9.92 10.47 6.32
C ALA A 69 9.71 9.05 6.88
N ALA A 70 8.86 8.21 6.24
CA ALA A 70 8.59 6.85 6.70
C ALA A 70 9.84 5.95 6.71
N ARG A 71 10.85 6.25 5.90
CA ARG A 71 12.14 5.51 5.93
C ARG A 71 12.89 5.62 7.26
N ARG A 72 12.53 6.57 8.12
CA ARG A 72 13.11 6.75 9.45
C ARG A 72 12.28 6.08 10.56
N PHE A 73 11.19 5.40 10.19
CA PHE A 73 10.36 4.65 11.12
C PHE A 73 11.20 3.57 11.80
N LYS A 74 11.01 3.41 13.11
CA LYS A 74 11.70 2.39 13.90
C LYS A 74 10.68 1.64 14.76
N VAL A 75 10.82 0.32 14.81
CA VAL A 75 10.22 -0.50 15.86
C VAL A 75 11.22 -0.55 17.01
N VAL A 76 10.78 -0.16 18.19
CA VAL A 76 11.59 -0.05 19.42
C VAL A 76 11.40 -1.27 20.31
N ASP A 77 10.16 -1.75 20.42
CA ASP A 77 9.79 -2.94 21.20
C ASP A 77 8.63 -3.67 20.50
N VAL A 78 8.55 -4.98 20.70
CA VAL A 78 7.48 -5.84 20.19
C VAL A 78 7.02 -6.76 21.32
N ARG A 79 5.72 -6.74 21.63
CA ARG A 79 5.14 -7.59 22.69
C ARG A 79 4.03 -8.44 22.12
N GLU A 80 3.99 -9.72 22.51
CA GLU A 80 3.17 -10.73 21.84
C GLU A 80 1.89 -11.14 22.59
N ARG A 81 1.32 -10.34 23.52
CA ARG A 81 0.12 -10.78 24.28
C ARG A 81 -0.83 -9.64 24.73
N PRO A 82 -2.17 -9.79 24.57
CA PRO A 82 -2.92 -10.81 23.82
C PRO A 82 -2.98 -10.53 22.30
N VAL A 83 -2.64 -9.32 21.87
CA VAL A 83 -2.47 -8.86 20.49
C VAL A 83 -1.02 -8.46 20.29
N LEU A 84 -0.53 -8.48 19.05
CA LEU A 84 0.81 -7.97 18.75
C LEU A 84 0.85 -6.46 19.02
N GLU A 85 1.70 -6.04 19.93
CA GLU A 85 1.87 -4.65 20.29
C GLU A 85 3.22 -4.15 19.78
N LEU A 86 3.18 -3.14 18.91
CA LEU A 86 4.37 -2.48 18.36
C LEU A 86 4.60 -1.16 19.08
N HIS A 87 5.80 -0.99 19.65
CA HIS A 87 6.25 0.31 20.14
C HIS A 87 7.09 0.92 19.05
N VAL A 88 6.69 2.08 18.55
CA VAL A 88 7.23 2.64 17.32
C VAL A 88 7.71 4.05 17.55
N MET A 89 8.71 4.46 16.77
CA MET A 89 9.22 5.81 16.76
C MET A 89 9.28 6.33 15.33
N ALA A 90 8.72 7.52 15.11
CA ALA A 90 8.69 8.21 13.83
C ALA A 90 9.10 9.67 14.01
N GLY A 91 10.38 9.95 13.76
CA GLY A 91 10.96 11.24 14.16
C GLY A 91 10.97 11.35 15.69
N ASP A 92 10.34 12.40 16.21
CA ASP A 92 10.25 12.68 17.64
C ASP A 92 8.96 12.10 18.30
N VAL A 93 8.10 11.46 17.51
CA VAL A 93 6.86 10.84 18.00
C VAL A 93 7.12 9.39 18.36
N THR A 94 6.66 8.98 19.54
CA THR A 94 6.62 7.57 19.96
C THR A 94 5.17 7.16 20.18
N GLU A 95 4.78 6.03 19.61
CA GLU A 95 3.44 5.47 19.75
C GLU A 95 3.49 3.99 20.12
N ARG A 96 2.38 3.52 20.68
CA ARG A 96 2.13 2.11 20.97
C ARG A 96 0.91 1.68 20.18
N TRP A 97 1.08 0.69 19.33
CA TRP A 97 0.03 0.18 18.45
C TRP A 97 -0.32 -1.25 18.80
N GLU A 98 -1.60 -1.50 19.06
CA GLU A 98 -2.14 -2.85 19.04
C GLU A 98 -2.49 -3.18 17.59
N VAL A 99 -1.86 -4.21 17.05
CA VAL A 99 -1.96 -4.59 15.63
C VAL A 99 -2.58 -5.97 15.54
N GLU A 100 -3.90 -5.99 15.38
CA GLU A 100 -4.69 -7.21 15.26
C GLU A 100 -4.47 -7.90 13.90
N ASP A 101 -4.35 -7.10 12.85
CA ASP A 101 -4.17 -7.56 11.48
C ASP A 101 -3.35 -6.58 10.63
N LEU A 102 -3.07 -6.96 9.38
CA LEU A 102 -2.32 -6.11 8.45
C LEU A 102 -3.09 -4.82 8.09
N SER A 103 -4.42 -4.86 8.10
CA SER A 103 -5.28 -3.69 7.86
C SER A 103 -5.06 -2.62 8.94
N SER A 104 -4.92 -3.05 10.20
CA SER A 104 -4.63 -2.21 11.36
C SER A 104 -3.25 -1.56 11.23
N LEU A 105 -2.23 -2.31 10.78
CA LEU A 105 -0.91 -1.75 10.48
C LEU A 105 -0.99 -0.67 9.39
N VAL A 106 -1.69 -0.96 8.29
CA VAL A 106 -1.87 -0.03 7.18
C VAL A 106 -2.60 1.24 7.63
N HIS A 107 -3.65 1.09 8.43
CA HIS A 107 -4.37 2.20 9.02
C HIS A 107 -3.44 3.07 9.87
N ASN A 108 -2.72 2.48 10.83
CA ASN A 108 -1.82 3.20 11.73
C ASN A 108 -0.74 3.96 10.97
N LEU A 109 -0.13 3.35 9.95
CA LEU A 109 0.87 4.00 9.11
C LEU A 109 0.31 5.16 8.28
N ASN A 110 -0.85 4.96 7.65
CA ASN A 110 -1.52 6.02 6.88
C ASN A 110 -1.94 7.19 7.78
N SER A 111 -2.43 6.89 8.99
CA SER A 111 -2.81 7.89 10.00
C SER A 111 -1.60 8.67 10.51
N LEU A 112 -0.53 7.98 10.92
CA LEU A 112 0.71 8.58 11.43
C LEU A 112 1.33 9.54 10.40
N TYR A 113 1.38 9.15 9.14
CA TYR A 113 2.00 9.93 8.08
C TYR A 113 1.02 10.79 7.29
N ARG A 114 -0.23 10.95 7.72
CA ARG A 114 -1.27 11.66 6.97
C ARG A 114 -0.81 13.00 6.39
N ASP A 115 -0.19 13.83 7.22
CA ASP A 115 0.18 15.20 6.85
C ASP A 115 1.58 15.30 6.25
N ALA A 116 2.32 14.19 6.13
CA ALA A 116 3.64 14.15 5.50
C ALA A 116 3.50 14.05 3.96
N PRO A 117 3.76 15.12 3.18
CA PRO A 117 3.51 15.13 1.75
C PRO A 117 4.52 14.31 0.94
N ASP A 118 5.67 13.99 1.53
CA ASP A 118 6.75 13.19 0.94
C ASP A 118 6.57 11.68 1.17
N VAL A 119 5.59 11.29 1.99
CA VAL A 119 5.26 9.90 2.30
C VAL A 119 4.06 9.46 1.48
N ARG A 120 4.21 8.34 0.77
CA ARG A 120 3.13 7.71 -0.01
C ARG A 120 2.09 7.07 0.92
N ALA A 121 0.83 7.08 0.51
CA ALA A 121 -0.23 6.38 1.21
C ALA A 121 -0.31 4.93 0.74
N VAL A 122 -0.70 4.01 1.62
CA VAL A 122 -0.82 2.57 1.33
C VAL A 122 -2.26 2.23 0.99
N ALA A 123 -2.50 1.78 -0.23
CA ALA A 123 -3.80 1.27 -0.69
C ALA A 123 -3.84 -0.26 -0.63
N GLU A 124 -4.92 -0.81 -0.08
CA GLU A 124 -5.15 -2.27 -0.02
C GLU A 124 -5.94 -2.70 -1.25
N LEU A 125 -5.26 -3.24 -2.27
CA LEU A 125 -5.88 -3.56 -3.57
C LEU A 125 -6.78 -4.79 -3.50
N GLY A 126 -6.48 -5.73 -2.61
CA GLY A 126 -7.20 -6.99 -2.45
C GLY A 126 -6.28 -8.20 -2.52
N GLU A 127 -6.88 -9.39 -2.56
CA GLU A 127 -6.14 -10.66 -2.59
C GLU A 127 -5.97 -11.17 -4.02
N TRP A 128 -4.83 -11.79 -4.27
CA TRP A 128 -4.46 -12.42 -5.55
C TRP A 128 -3.41 -13.51 -5.30
N GLU A 129 -3.62 -14.71 -5.84
CA GLU A 129 -2.67 -15.85 -5.77
C GLU A 129 -2.09 -16.05 -4.35
N ASP A 130 -2.97 -16.16 -3.36
CA ASP A 130 -2.63 -16.36 -1.94
C ASP A 130 -1.80 -15.24 -1.27
N ALA A 131 -1.88 -14.02 -1.81
CA ALA A 131 -1.22 -12.85 -1.25
C ALA A 131 -2.11 -11.60 -1.24
N LEU A 132 -1.98 -10.80 -0.20
CA LEU A 132 -2.55 -9.46 -0.11
C LEU A 132 -1.70 -8.49 -0.93
N GLN A 133 -2.34 -7.80 -1.88
CA GLN A 133 -1.70 -6.80 -2.72
C GLN A 133 -1.85 -5.42 -2.10
N LEU A 134 -0.72 -4.81 -1.74
CA LEU A 134 -0.62 -3.45 -1.20
C LEU A 134 0.05 -2.53 -2.20
N TRP A 135 -0.32 -1.26 -2.20
CA TRP A 135 0.25 -0.29 -3.12
C TRP A 135 0.52 1.07 -2.48
N CYS A 136 1.79 1.42 -2.37
CA CYS A 136 2.24 2.73 -1.92
C CYS A 136 2.16 3.76 -3.05
N VAL A 137 1.16 4.63 -2.99
CA VAL A 137 0.86 5.65 -4.02
C VAL A 137 1.10 7.07 -3.52
N ASP A 138 1.58 7.94 -4.40
CA ASP A 138 1.72 9.36 -4.08
C ASP A 138 0.35 9.98 -3.76
N LYS A 139 0.25 10.71 -2.65
CA LYS A 139 -0.99 11.34 -2.20
C LYS A 139 -1.55 12.35 -3.22
N ARG A 140 -0.69 12.96 -4.04
CA ARG A 140 -1.09 13.86 -5.14
C ARG A 140 -1.78 13.13 -6.28
N ALA A 141 -1.53 11.83 -6.43
CA ALA A 141 -2.17 10.99 -7.43
C ALA A 141 -3.51 10.41 -6.93
N LEU A 142 -3.70 10.27 -5.62
CA LEU A 142 -4.91 9.67 -5.02
C LEU A 142 -6.22 10.26 -5.55
N PRO A 143 -6.46 11.60 -5.60
CA PRO A 143 -7.73 12.15 -6.08
C PRO A 143 -8.05 11.79 -7.54
N ARG A 144 -7.02 11.53 -8.36
CA ARG A 144 -7.18 11.08 -9.74
C ARG A 144 -7.41 9.57 -9.82
N LEU A 145 -6.68 8.80 -9.01
CA LEU A 145 -6.76 7.34 -8.95
C LEU A 145 -8.12 6.87 -8.45
N VAL A 146 -8.69 7.45 -7.40
CA VAL A 146 -10.02 7.06 -6.86
C VAL A 146 -11.17 7.26 -7.84
N ARG A 147 -10.97 8.06 -8.89
CA ARG A 147 -11.95 8.23 -9.98
C ARG A 147 -11.79 7.19 -11.08
N GLN A 148 -10.75 6.37 -11.02
CA GLN A 148 -10.50 5.33 -12.02
C GLN A 148 -11.27 4.05 -11.62
N PRO A 149 -11.95 3.41 -12.58
CA PRO A 149 -12.74 2.20 -12.30
C PRO A 149 -11.89 0.99 -11.90
N PHE A 150 -10.57 1.03 -12.15
CA PHE A 150 -9.65 -0.04 -11.78
C PHE A 150 -9.10 0.09 -10.36
N PHE A 151 -9.24 1.25 -9.72
CA PHE A 151 -8.65 1.53 -8.41
C PHE A 151 -9.78 1.64 -7.38
N ALA A 152 -10.15 0.48 -6.83
CA ALA A 152 -11.16 0.35 -5.78
C ALA A 152 -10.55 -0.36 -4.56
N PRO A 153 -9.59 0.27 -3.86
CA PRO A 153 -8.95 -0.36 -2.71
C PRO A 153 -9.94 -0.56 -1.57
N ARG A 154 -9.74 -1.63 -0.78
CA ARG A 154 -10.56 -1.99 0.39
C ARG A 154 -10.64 -0.85 1.40
N ASN A 155 -9.53 -0.12 1.57
CA ASN A 155 -9.41 1.04 2.47
C ASN A 155 -9.67 2.40 1.79
N GLY A 156 -10.38 2.43 0.65
CA GLY A 156 -10.59 3.66 -0.14
C GLY A 156 -11.23 4.83 0.62
N ARG A 157 -12.14 4.55 1.56
CA ARG A 157 -12.76 5.58 2.42
C ARG A 157 -11.72 6.25 3.32
N ALA A 158 -10.87 5.46 3.97
CA ALA A 158 -9.81 5.96 4.86
C ALA A 158 -8.72 6.72 4.08
N LEU A 159 -8.41 6.31 2.85
CA LEU A 159 -7.45 7.03 2.00
C LEU A 159 -7.90 8.46 1.65
N MET A 160 -9.21 8.67 1.47
CA MET A 160 -9.76 9.98 1.08
C MET A 160 -10.16 10.83 2.27
N ASN A 161 -10.65 10.19 3.34
CA ASN A 161 -11.03 10.83 4.59
C ASN A 161 -10.34 10.11 5.76
N PRO A 162 -9.05 10.36 5.99
CA PRO A 162 -8.33 9.62 7.01
C PRO A 162 -8.86 9.94 8.43
N SER A 163 -9.69 10.97 8.62
CA SER A 163 -10.25 11.38 9.93
C SER A 163 -11.55 10.66 10.32
N GLY A 164 -11.96 9.64 9.57
CA GLY A 164 -13.24 8.96 9.79
C GLY A 164 -13.12 7.84 10.82
N ASP A 165 -13.44 8.16 12.08
CA ASP A 165 -14.20 7.24 12.95
C ASP A 165 -15.59 6.94 12.32
#